data_AF-A0A2R4FHH2-F1
#
_entry.id   AF-A0A2R4FHH2-F1
#
_cell.length_a   1.000
_cell.length_b   1.000
_cell.length_c   1.000
_cell.angle_alpha   90.00
_cell.angle_beta   90.00
_cell.angle_gamma   90.00
#
_symmetry.space_group_name_H-M   'P 1'
#
loop_
_entity.id
_entity.type
_entity.pdbx_description
1 polymer ?
#
loop_
_entity_poly.entity_id
_entity_poly.type
_entity_poly.pdbx_seq_one_letter_code
_entity_poly.pdbx_strand_id
1 'polypeptide(L)'
;MVNILRTAAATLVAAGLALALAGCADDAPDRDDVVAKVRTDPRMAGTSEKAINCLADWYMENATVEQREAYVAGEKSTNPDEIAAVDGAVLNCLRMAAGTP
;
A
#
# COMPACT_ATOMS: atom_id res chain seq x y z
N MET A 1 2.99 -41.67 37.12
CA MET A 1 1.80 -42.15 36.38
C MET A 1 0.70 -41.11 36.53
N VAL A 2 0.54 -40.24 35.54
CA VAL A 2 -0.66 -39.39 35.39
C VAL A 2 -1.02 -39.45 33.92
N ASN A 3 -2.19 -40.03 33.67
CA ASN A 3 -2.69 -40.43 32.38
C ASN A 3 -3.77 -39.42 31.96
N ILE A 4 -3.97 -39.28 30.65
CA ILE A 4 -5.23 -38.89 29.96
C ILE A 4 -5.35 -37.41 29.52
N LEU A 5 -4.94 -37.21 28.25
CA LEU A 5 -5.74 -36.76 27.11
C LEU A 5 -6.73 -35.59 27.28
N ARG A 6 -6.54 -34.57 26.43
CA ARG A 6 -7.51 -33.65 25.78
C ARG A 6 -6.77 -32.31 25.59
N THR A 7 -6.60 -31.71 24.40
CA THR A 7 -7.42 -31.65 23.20
C THR A 7 -6.54 -31.11 22.07
N ALA A 8 -6.84 -31.53 20.85
CA ALA A 8 -6.28 -31.03 19.61
C ALA A 8 -6.40 -29.50 19.45
N ALA A 9 -5.44 -28.89 18.76
CA ALA A 9 -5.70 -28.16 17.52
C ALA A 9 -4.37 -27.60 16.99
N ALA A 10 -4.05 -28.06 15.79
CA ALA A 10 -3.06 -27.44 14.94
C ALA A 10 -3.54 -26.04 14.55
N THR A 11 -2.71 -25.03 14.75
CA THR A 11 -2.85 -23.76 14.04
C THR A 11 -1.47 -23.32 13.59
N LEU A 12 -1.22 -23.60 12.31
CA LEU A 12 -0.51 -22.76 11.35
C LEU A 12 -0.20 -21.35 11.91
N VAL A 13 1.06 -21.12 12.28
CA VAL A 13 1.63 -19.77 12.34
C VAL A 13 2.87 -19.75 11.46
N ALA A 14 2.67 -20.07 10.19
CA ALA A 14 3.58 -19.72 9.11
C ALA A 14 3.17 -18.33 8.59
N ALA A 15 3.48 -17.30 9.36
CA ALA A 15 3.44 -15.89 8.94
C ALA A 15 4.40 -15.06 9.81
N GLY A 16 5.56 -15.64 10.14
CA GLY A 16 6.70 -14.89 10.63
C GLY A 16 7.52 -14.42 9.43
N LEU A 17 7.45 -13.12 9.14
CA LEU A 17 8.37 -12.24 8.37
C LEU A 17 7.58 -11.25 7.50
N ALA A 18 7.06 -10.17 8.12
CA ALA A 18 6.79 -8.89 7.44
C ALA A 18 6.46 -7.72 8.41
N LEU A 19 6.50 -7.90 9.74
CA LEU A 19 6.18 -6.85 10.72
C LEU A 19 7.38 -5.95 11.09
N ALA A 20 8.37 -5.82 10.22
CA ALA A 20 9.59 -5.05 10.50
C ALA A 20 9.65 -3.75 9.69
N LEU A 21 8.66 -2.86 9.85
CA LEU A 21 8.81 -1.43 9.61
C LEU A 21 8.00 -0.63 10.65
N ALA A 22 8.21 -0.94 11.93
CA ALA A 22 8.10 0.07 12.97
C ALA A 22 9.45 0.83 13.01
N GLY A 23 9.72 1.58 11.96
CA GLY A 23 10.82 2.55 11.93
C GLY A 23 10.31 3.85 12.51
N CYS A 24 10.82 4.23 13.68
CA CYS A 24 10.69 5.57 14.20
C CYS A 24 11.38 6.54 13.24
N ALA A 25 10.60 7.36 12.54
CA ALA A 25 11.05 8.63 12.01
C ALA A 25 9.88 9.60 12.16
N ASP A 26 10.10 10.69 12.88
CA ASP A 26 9.21 11.86 12.92
C ASP A 26 9.15 12.60 11.56
N ASP A 27 9.50 11.91 10.47
CA ASP A 27 9.57 12.45 9.12
C ASP A 27 8.31 12.06 8.34
N ALA A 28 7.73 13.06 7.67
CA ALA A 28 6.57 12.88 6.81
C ALA A 28 6.87 11.83 5.71
N PRO A 29 5.91 10.98 5.33
CA PRO A 29 6.13 9.97 4.30
C PRO A 29 6.59 10.58 2.99
N ASP A 30 7.62 9.95 2.43
CA ASP A 30 8.23 10.36 1.19
C ASP A 30 7.69 9.59 -0.02
N ARG A 31 8.28 9.83 -1.18
CA ARG A 31 7.88 9.20 -2.43
C ARG A 31 8.09 7.68 -2.41
N ASP A 32 9.18 7.22 -1.81
CA ASP A 32 9.54 5.81 -1.78
C ASP A 32 8.63 5.04 -0.82
N ASP A 33 8.20 5.66 0.28
CA ASP A 33 7.15 5.14 1.16
C ASP A 33 5.83 4.92 0.42
N VAL A 34 5.43 5.89 -0.40
CA VAL A 34 4.22 5.79 -1.23
C VAL A 34 4.37 4.67 -2.26
N VAL A 35 5.51 4.58 -2.96
CA VAL A 35 5.78 3.48 -3.92
C VAL A 35 5.75 2.12 -3.22
N ALA A 36 6.37 2.00 -2.06
CA ALA A 36 6.38 0.78 -1.27
C ALA A 36 4.94 0.40 -0.90
N LYS A 37 4.14 1.35 -0.43
CA LYS A 37 2.73 1.12 -0.12
C LYS A 37 1.94 0.63 -1.33
N VAL A 38 2.05 1.30 -2.48
CA VAL A 38 1.40 0.88 -3.74
C VAL A 38 1.73 -0.57 -4.06
N ARG A 39 3.02 -0.94 -3.98
CA ARG A 39 3.50 -2.30 -4.30
C ARG A 39 2.98 -3.37 -3.34
N THR A 40 2.65 -3.01 -2.11
CA THR A 40 2.06 -3.94 -1.15
C THR A 40 0.57 -4.18 -1.35
N ASP A 41 -0.12 -3.37 -2.16
CA ASP A 41 -1.55 -3.57 -2.42
C ASP A 41 -1.75 -4.70 -3.45
N PRO A 42 -2.43 -5.81 -3.10
CA PRO A 42 -2.69 -6.92 -4.02
C PRO A 42 -3.45 -6.51 -5.29
N ARG A 43 -4.21 -5.42 -5.26
CA ARG A 43 -4.97 -4.89 -6.41
C ARG A 43 -4.08 -4.16 -7.41
N MET A 44 -2.88 -3.76 -6.98
CA MET A 44 -1.84 -3.17 -7.83
C MET A 44 -0.91 -4.23 -8.41
N ALA A 45 -1.21 -5.52 -8.20
CA ALA A 45 -0.46 -6.62 -8.80
C ALA A 45 -0.54 -6.54 -10.34
N GLY A 46 0.62 -6.47 -10.98
CA GLY A 46 0.71 -6.35 -12.44
C GLY A 46 0.59 -4.93 -12.98
N THR A 47 0.39 -3.91 -12.13
CA THR A 47 0.52 -2.51 -12.54
C THR A 47 1.94 -2.23 -13.00
N SER A 48 2.08 -1.50 -14.12
CA SER A 48 3.40 -1.15 -14.65
C SER A 48 4.17 -0.25 -13.67
N GLU A 49 5.49 -0.38 -13.64
CA GLU A 49 6.34 0.46 -12.80
C GLU A 49 6.18 1.95 -13.13
N LYS A 50 5.91 2.28 -14.40
CA LYS A 50 5.59 3.65 -14.83
C LYS A 50 4.33 4.19 -14.15
N ALA A 51 3.28 3.37 -14.03
CA ALA A 51 2.02 3.77 -13.40
C ALA A 51 2.15 3.89 -11.87
N ILE A 52 2.91 2.98 -11.24
CA ILE A 52 3.25 3.07 -9.81
C ILE A 52 4.01 4.38 -9.52
N ASN A 53 5.02 4.69 -10.33
CA ASN A 53 5.81 5.91 -10.19
C ASN A 53 4.96 7.17 -10.41
N CYS A 54 4.10 7.18 -11.42
CA CYS A 54 3.22 8.31 -11.69
C CYS A 54 2.25 8.58 -10.53
N LEU A 55 1.67 7.52 -9.94
CA LEU A 55 0.80 7.67 -8.77
C LEU A 55 1.57 8.24 -7.57
N ALA A 56 2.80 7.78 -7.34
CA ALA A 56 3.64 8.30 -6.28
C ALA A 56 4.00 9.79 -6.50
N ASP A 57 4.33 10.18 -7.73
CA ASP A 57 4.60 11.59 -8.08
C ASP A 57 3.37 12.46 -7.81
N TRP A 58 2.18 12.00 -8.20
CA TRP A 58 0.93 12.72 -7.92
C TRP A 58 0.69 12.93 -6.41
N TYR A 59 0.97 11.92 -5.56
CA TYR A 59 0.84 12.04 -4.10
C TYR A 59 1.81 13.08 -3.51
N MET A 60 3.02 13.20 -4.07
CA MET A 60 3.97 14.20 -3.62
C MET A 60 3.57 15.63 -4.01
N GLU A 61 2.94 15.78 -5.18
CA GLU A 61 2.53 17.09 -5.70
C GLU A 61 1.19 17.58 -5.12
N ASN A 62 0.24 16.67 -4.89
CA ASN A 62 -1.17 17.02 -4.67
C ASN A 62 -1.71 16.65 -3.29
N ALA A 63 -1.14 15.63 -2.62
CA ALA A 63 -1.62 15.23 -1.31
C ALA A 63 -0.95 16.03 -0.19
N THR A 64 -1.70 16.34 0.87
CA THR A 64 -1.12 16.87 2.11
C THR A 64 -0.26 15.79 2.80
N VAL A 65 0.61 16.22 3.71
CA VAL A 65 1.39 15.30 4.56
C VAL A 65 0.47 14.30 5.27
N GLU A 66 -0.59 14.79 5.91
CA GLU A 66 -1.58 13.98 6.63
C GLU A 66 -2.27 12.95 5.72
N GLN A 67 -2.55 13.31 4.46
CA GLN A 67 -3.13 12.39 3.48
C GLN A 67 -2.13 11.30 3.08
N ARG A 68 -0.84 11.62 2.95
CA ARG A 68 0.21 10.62 2.68
C ARG A 68 0.41 9.69 3.88
N GLU A 69 0.38 10.23 5.10
CA GLU A 69 0.45 9.43 6.34
C GLU A 69 -0.70 8.43 6.42
N ALA A 70 -1.93 8.90 6.28
CA ALA A 70 -3.12 8.04 6.30
C ALA A 70 -3.08 6.99 5.17
N TYR A 71 -2.51 7.34 4.02
CA TYR A 71 -2.31 6.41 2.91
C TYR A 71 -1.27 5.32 3.22
N VAL A 72 -0.06 5.70 3.65
CA VAL A 72 1.02 4.76 3.98
C VAL A 72 0.64 3.86 5.15
N ALA A 73 -0.02 4.42 6.17
CA ALA A 73 -0.59 3.67 7.29
C ALA A 73 -1.70 2.67 6.88
N GLY A 74 -2.25 2.80 5.67
CA GLY A 74 -3.32 1.93 5.17
C GLY A 74 -4.72 2.29 5.69
N GLU A 75 -4.89 3.50 6.22
CA GLU A 75 -6.18 4.04 6.65
C GLU A 75 -7.00 4.57 5.47
N LYS A 76 -6.34 4.86 4.34
CA LYS A 76 -6.96 5.23 3.07
C LYS A 76 -6.74 4.15 2.03
N SER A 77 -7.67 4.07 1.08
CA SER A 77 -7.63 3.09 0.01
C SER A 77 -6.52 3.39 -0.99
N THR A 78 -5.79 2.34 -1.35
CA THR A 78 -4.84 2.32 -2.48
C THR A 78 -5.51 2.10 -3.82
N ASN A 79 -6.85 1.98 -3.87
CA ASN A 79 -7.57 1.66 -5.08
C ASN A 79 -7.49 2.82 -6.09
N PRO A 80 -6.88 2.61 -7.27
CA PRO A 80 -6.79 3.63 -8.31
C PRO A 80 -8.15 4.19 -8.73
N ASP A 81 -9.21 3.37 -8.75
CA ASP A 81 -10.55 3.81 -9.13
C ASP A 81 -11.18 4.70 -8.05
N GLU A 82 -10.92 4.44 -6.77
CA GLU A 82 -11.42 5.26 -5.67
C GLU A 82 -10.64 6.57 -5.56
N ILE A 83 -9.31 6.52 -5.76
CA ILE A 83 -8.47 7.71 -5.82
C ILE A 83 -8.90 8.57 -7.02
N ALA A 84 -9.11 7.96 -8.17
CA ALA A 84 -9.47 8.68 -9.38
C ALA A 84 -10.93 9.18 -9.42
N ALA A 85 -11.83 8.56 -8.63
CA ALA A 85 -13.16 9.09 -8.38
C ALA A 85 -13.13 10.41 -7.59
N VAL A 86 -12.05 10.66 -6.85
CA VAL A 86 -11.83 11.88 -6.07
C VAL A 86 -10.97 12.89 -6.84
N ASP A 87 -10.00 12.43 -7.65
CA ASP A 87 -9.20 13.27 -8.52
C ASP A 87 -8.97 12.68 -9.93
N GLY A 88 -9.58 13.30 -10.94
CA GLY A 88 -9.41 12.92 -12.34
C GLY A 88 -7.99 13.08 -12.88
N ALA A 89 -7.13 13.88 -12.24
CA ALA A 89 -5.72 14.01 -12.59
C ALA A 89 -4.95 12.69 -12.39
N VAL A 90 -5.31 11.90 -11.39
CA VAL A 90 -4.76 10.55 -11.18
C VAL A 90 -5.14 9.63 -12.33
N LEU A 91 -6.39 9.70 -12.80
CA LEU A 91 -6.86 8.94 -13.95
C LEU A 91 -6.05 9.25 -15.21
N ASN A 92 -5.73 10.53 -15.44
CA ASN A 92 -4.88 10.94 -16.56
C ASN A 92 -3.44 10.41 -16.42
N CYS A 93 -2.86 10.52 -15.23
CA CYS A 93 -1.55 9.98 -14.89
C CYS A 93 -1.48 8.46 -15.16
N LEU A 94 -2.47 7.70 -14.69
CA LEU A 94 -2.54 6.25 -14.89
C LEU A 94 -2.76 5.85 -16.35
N ARG A 95 -3.61 6.56 -17.09
CA ARG A 95 -3.85 6.33 -18.54
C ARG A 95 -2.57 6.55 -19.36
N MET A 96 -1.91 7.69 -19.16
CA MET A 96 -0.63 8.02 -19.79
C MET A 96 0.48 7.01 -19.44
N ALA A 97 0.43 6.44 -18.24
CA ALA A 97 1.36 5.42 -17.80
C ALA A 97 1.04 4.01 -18.33
N ALA A 98 -0.24 3.69 -18.54
CA ALA A 98 -0.71 2.44 -19.16
C ALA A 98 -0.52 2.42 -20.69
N GLY A 99 -0.19 3.57 -21.30
CA GLY A 99 -0.05 3.69 -22.76
C GLY A 99 -1.40 3.75 -23.49
N THR A 100 -2.48 3.98 -22.77
CA THR A 100 -3.82 4.20 -23.31
C THR A 100 -4.14 5.69 -23.21
N PRO A 101 -4.20 6.44 -24.34
CA PRO A 101 -4.59 7.85 -24.34
C PRO A 101 -6.07 8.05 -23.96
#